data_AF-A0A1B8XUI2-F1
#
_entry.id   AF-A0A1B8XUI2-F1
#
_cell.length_a   1.000
_cell.length_b   1.000
_cell.length_c   1.000
_cell.angle_alpha   90.00
_cell.angle_beta   90.00
_cell.angle_gamma   90.00
#
_symmetry.space_group_name_H-M   'P 1'
#
loop_
_entity.id
_entity.type
_entity.pdbx_description
1 polymer ?
#
loop_
_entity_poly.entity_id
_entity_poly.type
_entity_poly.pdbx_seq_one_letter_code
_entity_poly.pdbx_strand_id
1 'polypeptide(L)'
;MCLLEGTELQSSFRDGDVILGAVMSLYNFPKAKNHNFKEKPLPCICTGAFVRYFRHVLVIIFAVEEINRNPLLLPNVTLGYEIYDSCDYVSKAVEATLKLFSGRQDH
;
A
#
# COMPACT_ATOMS: atom_id res chain seq x y z
N MET A 1 -7.56 -3.67 19.95
CA MET A 1 -7.75 -4.52 18.77
C MET A 1 -8.93 -3.97 17.97
N CYS A 2 -8.70 -3.41 16.79
CA CYS A 2 -9.75 -2.88 15.90
C CYS A 2 -10.03 -3.87 14.75
N LEU A 3 -11.10 -3.64 14.01
CA LEU A 3 -11.49 -4.48 12.89
C LEU A 3 -10.58 -4.15 11.70
N LEU A 4 -9.78 -5.13 11.29
CA LEU A 4 -9.14 -5.17 9.98
C LEU A 4 -10.25 -5.46 8.96
N GLU A 5 -11.12 -4.49 8.75
CA GLU A 5 -12.03 -4.55 7.62
C GLU A 5 -11.16 -4.55 6.36
N GLY A 6 -11.49 -5.39 5.37
CA GLY A 6 -10.86 -5.37 4.05
C GLY A 6 -11.21 -4.11 3.26
N THR A 7 -11.57 -3.01 3.94
CA THR A 7 -11.74 -1.70 3.35
C THR A 7 -10.49 -1.34 2.59
N GLU A 8 -10.67 -0.70 1.44
CA GLU A 8 -9.60 -0.33 0.52
C GLU A 8 -8.45 0.30 1.31
N LEU A 9 -7.34 -0.44 1.41
CA LEU A 9 -6.10 0.14 1.88
C LEU A 9 -5.84 1.34 0.97
N GLN A 10 -5.59 2.50 1.56
CA GLN A 10 -5.29 3.68 0.79
C GLN A 10 -4.06 3.37 -0.07
N SER A 11 -4.31 3.25 -1.37
CA SER A 11 -3.35 2.72 -2.30
C SER A 11 -3.21 3.64 -3.50
N SER A 12 -2.01 3.68 -4.04
CA SER A 12 -1.75 4.30 -5.33
C SER A 12 -1.37 3.20 -6.31
N PHE A 13 -2.03 3.19 -7.45
CA PHE A 13 -1.93 2.11 -8.42
C PHE A 13 -1.76 2.66 -9.84
N ARG A 14 -0.89 2.01 -10.62
CA ARG A 14 -0.75 2.16 -12.07
C ARG A 14 -0.50 0.80 -12.70
N ASP A 15 -1.19 0.51 -13.80
CA ASP A 15 -1.06 -0.79 -14.47
C ASP A 15 0.24 -0.93 -15.27
N GLY A 16 0.59 -2.17 -15.59
CA GLY A 16 1.70 -2.51 -16.46
C GLY A 16 1.87 -4.03 -16.59
N ASP A 17 2.68 -4.45 -17.55
CA ASP A 17 3.02 -5.86 -17.78
C ASP A 17 3.72 -6.49 -16.56
N VAL A 18 4.47 -5.67 -15.81
CA VAL A 18 5.10 -6.05 -14.54
C VAL A 18 4.69 -5.04 -13.47
N ILE A 19 4.22 -5.51 -12.31
CA ILE A 19 3.80 -4.64 -11.20
C ILE A 19 4.88 -4.60 -10.12
N LEU A 20 5.36 -3.40 -9.79
CA LEU A 20 6.18 -3.16 -8.61
C LEU A 20 5.29 -2.96 -7.37
N GLY A 21 5.25 -3.96 -6.50
CA GLY A 21 4.56 -3.88 -5.21
C GLY A 21 5.38 -3.14 -4.15
N ALA A 22 4.77 -2.20 -3.42
CA ALA A 22 5.42 -1.50 -2.31
C ALA A 22 4.50 -1.40 -1.09
N VAL A 23 5.08 -1.58 0.09
CA VAL A 23 4.41 -1.38 1.38
C VAL A 23 5.19 -0.31 2.15
N MET A 24 4.51 0.77 2.55
CA MET A 24 5.13 1.94 3.20
C MET A 24 4.40 2.34 4.47
N SER A 25 5.05 3.03 5.40
CA SER A 25 4.40 3.65 6.56
C SER A 25 4.05 5.11 6.23
N LEU A 26 2.89 5.36 5.62
CA LEU A 26 2.45 6.70 5.22
C LEU A 26 1.67 7.40 6.33
N TYR A 27 0.96 6.64 7.16
CA TYR A 27 0.23 7.14 8.32
C TYR A 27 0.59 6.35 9.57
N ASN A 28 0.16 6.83 10.73
CA ASN A 28 0.24 6.13 11.99
C ASN A 28 -1.01 5.29 12.24
N PHE A 29 -0.81 4.13 12.83
CA PHE A 29 -1.89 3.35 13.40
C PHE A 29 -2.29 3.98 14.72
N PRO A 30 -3.60 4.18 14.96
CA PRO A 30 -4.05 4.68 16.24
C PRO A 30 -3.62 3.73 17.35
N LYS A 31 -3.18 4.29 18.49
CA LYS A 31 -2.80 3.48 19.66
C LYS A 31 -3.90 2.48 19.96
N ALA A 32 -3.53 1.21 20.07
CA ALA A 32 -4.48 0.14 20.33
C ALA A 32 -5.23 0.44 21.64
N LYS A 33 -6.54 0.69 21.53
CA LYS A 33 -7.40 0.67 22.72
C LYS A 33 -7.48 -0.78 23.22
N ASN A 34 -7.51 -0.95 24.53
CA ASN A 34 -7.81 -2.24 25.14
C ASN A 34 -9.28 -2.57 24.82
N HIS A 35 -9.51 -3.71 24.16
CA HIS A 35 -10.87 -4.21 23.90
C HIS A 35 -11.16 -5.34 24.87
N ASN A 36 -12.40 -5.40 25.34
CA ASN A 36 -12.91 -6.47 26.20
C ASN A 36 -13.52 -7.64 25.40
N PHE A 37 -13.46 -7.58 24.07
CA PHE A 37 -13.98 -8.58 23.12
C PHE A 37 -15.47 -8.92 23.29
N LYS A 38 -16.26 -8.01 23.89
CA LYS A 38 -17.72 -8.19 24.07
C LYS A 38 -18.54 -7.66 22.88
N GLU A 39 -17.94 -6.79 22.08
CA GLU A 39 -18.57 -6.11 20.95
C GLU A 39 -17.66 -6.19 19.72
N LYS A 40 -18.25 -6.13 18.53
CA LYS A 40 -17.49 -6.05 17.28
C LYS A 40 -16.59 -4.80 17.34
N PRO A 41 -15.28 -4.92 17.08
CA PRO A 41 -14.41 -3.75 17.13
C PRO A 41 -14.74 -2.75 16.03
N LEU A 42 -14.47 -1.48 16.28
CA LEU A 42 -14.58 -0.42 15.27
C LEU A 42 -13.53 -0.62 14.15
N PRO A 43 -13.78 -0.14 12.92
CA PRO A 43 -12.80 -0.15 11.83
C PRO A 43 -11.50 0.55 12.22
N CYS A 44 -10.37 0.00 11.78
CA CYS A 44 -9.06 0.64 11.95
C CYS A 44 -8.92 1.82 10.97
N ILE A 45 -8.83 3.05 11.49
CA ILE A 45 -8.59 4.25 10.68
C ILE A 45 -7.15 4.73 10.90
N CYS A 46 -6.36 4.80 9.84
CA CYS A 46 -5.00 5.32 9.90
C CYS A 46 -5.03 6.85 9.97
N THR A 47 -4.21 7.43 10.85
CA THR A 47 -4.23 8.87 11.16
C THR A 47 -2.81 9.41 11.31
N GLY A 48 -2.64 10.73 11.34
CA GLY A 48 -1.31 11.33 11.55
C GLY A 48 -0.33 11.01 10.42
N ALA A 49 -0.53 11.64 9.27
CA ALA A 49 0.28 11.46 8.07
C ALA A 49 1.77 11.74 8.33
N PHE A 50 2.63 10.83 7.91
CA PHE A 50 4.07 11.05 7.82
C PHE A 50 4.42 11.69 6.49
N VAL A 51 4.19 13.00 6.37
CA VAL A 51 4.43 13.78 5.14
C VAL A 51 5.81 13.51 4.53
N ARG A 52 6.83 13.30 5.37
CA ARG A 52 8.19 12.97 4.92
C ARG A 52 8.30 11.70 4.06
N TYR A 53 7.42 10.72 4.24
CA TYR A 53 7.46 9.44 3.53
C TYR A 53 6.67 9.45 2.22
N PHE A 54 5.81 10.45 2.00
CA PHE A 54 5.15 10.64 0.70
C PHE A 54 6.14 10.95 -0.41
N ARG A 55 7.30 11.55 -0.10
CA ARG A 55 8.37 11.71 -1.11
C ARG A 55 8.87 10.37 -1.65
N HIS A 56 8.85 9.30 -0.86
CA HIS A 56 9.26 7.97 -1.31
C HIS A 56 8.24 7.38 -2.29
N VAL A 57 6.95 7.65 -2.08
CA VAL A 57 5.89 7.34 -3.06
C VAL A 57 6.17 8.06 -4.39
N LEU A 58 6.48 9.36 -4.32
CA LEU A 58 6.82 10.13 -5.52
C LEU A 58 8.07 9.60 -6.23
N VAL A 59 9.09 9.14 -5.49
CA VAL A 59 10.29 8.53 -6.07
C VAL A 59 9.94 7.25 -6.84
N ILE A 60 9.05 6.41 -6.31
CA ILE A 60 8.60 5.20 -7.03
C ILE A 60 7.88 5.59 -8.32
N ILE A 61 6.91 6.51 -8.22
CA ILE A 61 6.15 6.98 -9.39
C ILE A 61 7.09 7.53 -10.45
N PHE A 62 8.03 8.40 -10.06
CA PHE A 62 9.02 8.99 -10.94
C PHE A 62 9.92 7.93 -11.59
N ALA A 63 10.45 6.98 -10.80
CA ALA A 63 11.31 5.93 -11.33
C ALA A 63 10.59 5.04 -12.36
N VAL A 64 9.33 4.70 -12.10
CA VAL A 64 8.50 3.94 -13.04
C VAL A 64 8.29 4.72 -14.34
N GLU A 65 8.01 6.02 -14.26
CA GLU A 65 7.86 6.87 -15.44
C GLU A 65 9.16 6.98 -16.26
N GLU A 66 10.30 7.16 -15.61
CA GLU A 66 11.59 7.27 -16.29
C GLU A 66 12.03 5.95 -16.94
N ILE A 67 11.77 4.80 -16.28
CA ILE A 67 12.03 3.48 -16.87
C ILE A 67 11.17 3.27 -18.12
N ASN A 68 9.86 3.53 -18.03
CA ASN A 68 8.93 3.33 -19.15
C ASN A 68 9.22 4.27 -20.34
N ARG A 69 9.82 5.45 -20.10
CA ARG A 69 10.21 6.40 -21.16
C ARG A 69 11.54 6.04 -21.83
N ASN A 70 12.37 5.23 -21.20
CA ASN A 70 13.68 4.90 -21.73
C ASN A 70 13.61 3.63 -22.60
N PRO A 71 13.75 3.72 -23.94
CA PRO A 71 13.61 2.57 -24.82
C PRO A 71 14.72 1.52 -24.64
N LEU A 72 15.80 1.84 -23.91
CA LEU A 72 16.88 0.91 -23.59
C LEU A 72 16.60 0.08 -22.33
N LEU A 73 15.64 0.48 -21.50
CA LEU A 73 15.27 -0.20 -20.26
C LEU A 73 13.92 -0.90 -20.46
N LEU A 74 13.87 -2.21 -20.19
CA LEU A 74 12.66 -3.03 -20.33
C LEU A 74 11.96 -2.85 -21.70
N PRO A 75 12.65 -3.10 -22.82
CA PRO A 75 12.06 -2.89 -24.14
C PRO A 75 10.81 -3.75 -24.32
N ASN A 76 9.73 -3.12 -24.79
CA ASN A 76 8.40 -3.73 -24.99
C ASN A 76 7.72 -4.24 -23.71
N VAL A 77 8.14 -3.78 -22.53
CA VAL A 77 7.53 -4.13 -21.25
C VAL A 77 7.24 -2.84 -20.50
N THR A 78 6.00 -2.68 -20.06
CA THR A 78 5.57 -1.56 -19.22
C THR A 78 5.64 -1.94 -17.75
N LEU A 79 6.24 -1.07 -16.95
CA LEU A 79 6.27 -1.20 -15.51
C LEU A 79 5.08 -0.44 -14.90
N GLY A 80 4.29 -1.14 -14.09
CA GLY A 80 3.27 -0.58 -13.22
C GLY A 80 3.73 -0.56 -11.76
N TYR A 81 2.87 -0.09 -10.87
CA TYR A 81 3.10 -0.14 -9.43
C TYR A 81 1.80 -0.29 -8.65
N GLU A 82 1.93 -0.84 -7.45
CA GLU A 82 0.86 -0.93 -6.47
C GLU A 82 1.44 -0.64 -5.08
N ILE A 83 1.06 0.49 -4.50
CA ILE A 83 1.65 1.01 -3.26
C ILE A 83 0.58 0.99 -2.18
N TYR A 84 0.86 0.31 -1.08
CA TYR A 84 -0.03 0.17 0.07
C TYR A 84 0.53 0.85 1.32
N ASP A 85 -0.34 1.47 2.11
CA ASP A 85 0.00 1.95 3.45
C ASP A 85 -0.13 0.86 4.52
N SER A 86 0.97 0.57 5.21
CA SER A 86 1.03 -0.29 6.38
C SER A 86 0.52 0.39 7.66
N CYS A 87 0.31 1.70 7.62
CA CYS A 87 -0.03 2.52 8.76
C CYS A 87 0.95 2.36 9.94
N ASP A 88 2.21 1.98 9.69
CA ASP A 88 3.18 1.68 10.74
C ASP A 88 2.72 0.56 11.71
N TYR A 89 1.97 -0.43 11.20
CA TYR A 89 1.46 -1.54 11.99
C TYR A 89 1.60 -2.90 11.29
N VAL A 90 2.09 -3.90 12.02
CA VAL A 90 2.47 -5.20 11.47
C VAL A 90 1.32 -5.90 10.77
N SER A 91 0.12 -5.93 11.35
CA SER A 91 -1.00 -6.65 10.73
C SER A 91 -1.47 -6.00 9.43
N LYS A 92 -1.34 -4.67 9.31
CA LYS A 92 -1.66 -3.93 8.08
C LYS A 92 -0.59 -4.12 7.02
N ALA A 93 0.69 -4.19 7.41
CA ALA A 93 1.76 -4.59 6.50
C ALA A 93 1.53 -6.00 5.93
N VAL A 94 1.17 -6.97 6.78
CA VAL A 94 0.85 -8.34 6.35
C VAL A 94 -0.37 -8.37 5.43
N GLU A 95 -1.44 -7.64 5.76
CA GLU A 95 -2.63 -7.52 4.90
C GLU A 95 -2.26 -6.99 3.50
N ALA A 96 -1.47 -5.90 3.44
CA ALA A 96 -0.99 -5.31 2.19
C ALA A 96 -0.12 -6.28 1.38
N THR A 97 0.82 -6.97 2.04
CA THR A 97 1.68 -7.97 1.39
C THR A 97 0.86 -9.14 0.84
N LEU A 98 -0.15 -9.62 1.55
CA LEU A 98 -1.03 -10.68 1.06
C LEU A 98 -1.85 -10.21 -0.15
N LYS A 99 -2.32 -8.96 -0.18
CA LYS A 99 -3.00 -8.39 -1.36
C LYS A 99 -2.09 -8.33 -2.59
N LEU A 100 -0.82 -7.95 -2.40
CA LEU A 100 0.18 -7.97 -3.49
C LEU A 100 0.43 -9.38 -4.03
N PHE A 101 0.32 -10.41 -3.18
CA PHE A 101 0.54 -11.80 -3.58
C PHE A 101 -0.72 -12.53 -4.07
N SER A 102 -1.91 -12.06 -3.75
CA SER A 102 -3.16 -12.73 -4.14
C SER A 102 -3.43 -12.69 -5.64
N GLY A 103 -2.60 -11.99 -6.41
CA GLY A 103 -2.87 -11.66 -7.80
C GLY A 103 -3.95 -10.60 -7.90
N ARG A 104 -3.94 -9.86 -9.01
CA ARG A 104 -5.01 -8.93 -9.29
C ARG A 104 -6.26 -9.72 -9.67
N GLN A 105 -7.37 -9.55 -8.97
CA GLN A 105 -8.65 -10.00 -9.49
C GLN A 105 -9.03 -9.03 -10.62
N ASP A 106 -9.04 -9.53 -11.85
CA ASP A 106 -9.62 -8.82 -12.99
C ASP A 106 -11.09 -8.54 -12.65
N HIS A 107 -11.45 -7.27 -12.47
CA HIS A 107 -12.83 -6.81 -12.38
C HIS A 107 -13.32 -6.42 -13.77
#